data_AF-A0A0R2QB94-F1
#
_entry.id   AF-A0A0R2QB94-F1
#
_cell.length_a   1.000
_cell.length_b   1.000
_cell.length_c   1.000
_cell.angle_alpha   90.00
_cell.angle_beta   90.00
_cell.angle_gamma   90.00
#
_symmetry.space_group_name_H-M   'P 1'
#
loop_
_entity.id
_entity.type
_entity.pdbx_description
1 polymer ?
#
loop_
_entity_poly.entity_id
_entity_poly.type
_entity_poly.pdbx_seq_one_letter_code
_entity_poly.pdbx_strand_id
1 'polypeptide(L)'
;MILRIGLDFDNTIANYDLAFFKVAELLDLKTTATTKSEVKKDLLSRESGDLLWQKVQGLTYGRYIHLAELYSGLLEFVFRARSLGHQLFIVSHKTEFGHFDESLTPLRTAALQWLYSKRIVGDLPAQIKPHEIYFCQTQDEKILKINDLKLDVFVDDLEEVFNNQLLSLSVRRILFSAISEVKSEYECHFSWREISQATLGDISADQVSFVLKNVWPNFDVDSVQRVEGGGNSRIFKVATRDCDLALKIYPDLASDGRPRRINEWMALSLMHEAKMQTPKPFATDEDLNWSLIEWFNGKAVDGSDQARLKQAVDFTRALTKVSSAKRTDTSFGFATEACLTPIDVEHQIFNRLGYFKGVDDSDLQKFLEQVLMPMFNDSVKDARRLLKDGYERQLGTEMRILSPSDFGLHNSIITSANDLVFYDFEYFGWDDPVKVTADFCLHPAMRLDLSSQKYWVGEMRALFAHDFEFELRLKALAPLYAIRWALIILNEFRSDKLKNRLHAQSTIQIDIRAKQVEQLEKAKLMIANLDRSIF
;
A
#
# COMPACT_ATOMS: atom_id res chain seq x y z
N MET A 1 -23.72 -20.24 -5.56
CA MET A 1 -24.74 -20.25 -4.49
C MET A 1 -24.92 -18.82 -4.02
N ILE A 2 -26.15 -18.38 -3.77
CA ILE A 2 -26.40 -17.04 -3.19
C ILE A 2 -26.32 -17.17 -1.67
N LEU A 3 -25.45 -16.37 -1.04
CA LEU A 3 -25.23 -16.38 0.40
C LEU A 3 -25.94 -15.21 1.08
N ARG A 4 -26.31 -15.43 2.35
CA ARG A 4 -26.75 -14.41 3.32
C ARG A 4 -25.60 -14.15 4.28
N ILE A 5 -24.95 -13.02 4.14
CA ILE A 5 -23.72 -12.68 4.87
C ILE A 5 -24.04 -11.57 5.86
N GLY A 6 -23.77 -11.78 7.13
CA GLY A 6 -23.84 -10.74 8.15
C GLY A 6 -22.46 -10.24 8.57
N LEU A 7 -22.41 -8.97 8.94
CA LEU A 7 -21.22 -8.29 9.42
C LEU A 7 -21.53 -7.62 10.77
N ASP A 8 -20.64 -7.73 11.74
CA ASP A 8 -20.62 -6.80 12.87
C ASP A 8 -20.15 -5.40 12.42
N PHE A 9 -20.47 -4.37 13.20
CA PHE A 9 -20.10 -2.99 12.93
C PHE A 9 -18.79 -2.56 13.61
N ASP A 10 -18.68 -2.69 14.94
CA ASP A 10 -17.66 -1.99 15.73
C ASP A 10 -16.34 -2.79 15.74
N ASN A 11 -15.25 -2.25 15.18
CA ASN A 11 -13.98 -2.95 14.91
C ASN A 11 -14.03 -4.09 13.88
N THR A 12 -15.18 -4.30 13.21
CA THR A 12 -15.31 -5.20 12.06
C THR A 12 -15.50 -4.41 10.76
N ILE A 13 -16.38 -3.41 10.78
CA ILE A 13 -16.58 -2.43 9.69
C ILE A 13 -15.82 -1.13 9.97
N ALA A 14 -16.05 -0.56 11.14
CA ALA A 14 -15.45 0.70 11.56
C ALA A 14 -14.14 0.46 12.30
N ASN A 15 -13.04 1.02 11.80
CA ASN A 15 -11.76 1.08 12.48
C ASN A 15 -11.66 2.37 13.31
N TYR A 16 -11.48 2.22 14.62
CA TYR A 16 -11.44 3.34 15.55
C TYR A 16 -10.03 3.69 16.04
N ASP A 17 -8.97 3.00 15.61
CA ASP A 17 -7.63 3.17 16.20
C ASP A 17 -7.17 4.64 16.20
N LEU A 18 -7.26 5.30 15.05
CA LEU A 18 -6.91 6.71 14.94
C LEU A 18 -7.94 7.64 15.61
N ALA A 19 -9.20 7.23 15.66
CA ALA A 19 -10.28 8.03 16.25
C ALA A 19 -10.09 8.17 17.77
N PHE A 20 -9.77 7.08 18.47
CA PHE A 20 -9.53 7.11 19.92
C PHE A 20 -8.36 8.01 20.28
N PHE A 21 -7.27 7.96 19.51
CA PHE A 21 -6.12 8.85 19.68
C PHE A 21 -6.51 10.31 19.53
N LYS A 22 -7.15 10.67 18.40
CA LYS A 22 -7.56 12.05 18.12
C LYS A 22 -8.54 12.60 19.16
N VAL A 23 -9.48 11.78 19.62
CA VAL A 23 -10.44 12.19 20.66
C VAL A 23 -9.76 12.39 22.01
N ALA A 24 -8.77 11.56 22.37
CA ALA A 24 -7.97 11.78 23.57
C ALA A 24 -7.22 13.12 23.49
N GLU A 25 -6.60 13.44 22.34
CA GLU A 25 -5.94 14.74 22.12
C GLU A 25 -6.93 15.92 22.22
N LEU A 26 -8.14 15.80 21.65
CA LEU A 26 -9.18 16.83 21.74
C LEU A 26 -9.66 17.09 23.19
N LEU A 27 -9.41 16.16 24.11
CA LEU A 27 -9.69 16.30 25.53
C LEU A 27 -8.44 16.69 26.36
N ASP A 28 -7.37 17.13 25.69
CA ASP A 28 -6.06 17.45 26.28
C ASP A 28 -5.42 16.26 27.04
N LEU A 29 -5.83 15.03 26.72
CA LEU A 29 -5.26 13.80 27.27
C LEU A 29 -4.06 13.40 26.41
N LYS A 30 -2.91 14.05 26.63
CA LYS A 30 -1.65 13.73 25.94
C LYS A 30 -1.33 12.25 26.06
N THR A 31 -1.22 11.53 24.94
CA THR A 31 -0.87 10.12 24.89
C THR A 31 0.09 9.87 23.73
N THR A 32 0.95 8.87 23.84
CA THR A 32 1.79 8.37 22.74
C THR A 32 1.20 7.11 22.12
N ALA A 33 0.04 6.67 22.59
CA ALA A 33 -0.66 5.51 22.08
C ALA A 33 -1.13 5.75 20.64
N THR A 34 -1.08 4.71 19.82
CA THR A 34 -1.45 4.78 18.40
C THR A 34 -2.64 3.90 18.03
N THR A 35 -3.05 3.01 18.94
CA THR A 35 -4.21 2.12 18.78
C THR A 35 -5.23 2.34 19.89
N LYS A 36 -6.48 1.92 19.66
CA LYS A 36 -7.54 1.95 20.68
C LYS A 36 -7.14 1.19 21.95
N SER A 37 -6.51 0.04 21.80
CA SER A 37 -6.05 -0.81 22.91
C SER A 37 -4.96 -0.14 23.74
N GLU A 38 -4.01 0.54 23.09
CA GLU A 38 -2.97 1.31 23.77
C GLU A 38 -3.55 2.54 24.48
N VAL A 39 -4.47 3.27 23.83
CA VAL A 39 -5.16 4.42 24.43
C VAL A 39 -5.92 3.95 25.67
N LYS A 40 -6.66 2.84 25.59
CA LYS A 40 -7.36 2.26 26.73
C LYS A 40 -6.41 1.95 27.88
N LYS A 41 -5.30 1.26 27.60
CA LYS A 41 -4.31 0.88 28.61
C LYS A 41 -3.69 2.09 29.29
N ASP A 42 -3.33 3.12 28.52
CA ASP A 42 -2.78 4.37 29.04
C ASP A 42 -3.80 5.09 29.93
N LEU A 43 -5.03 5.30 29.45
CA LEU A 43 -6.05 6.00 30.23
C LEU A 43 -6.41 5.29 31.53
N LEU A 44 -6.54 3.96 31.52
CA LEU A 44 -6.81 3.17 32.73
C LEU A 44 -5.68 3.23 33.76
N SER A 45 -4.44 3.57 33.35
CA SER A 45 -3.31 3.72 34.26
C SER A 45 -3.28 5.05 35.02
N ARG A 46 -4.18 6.00 34.66
CA ARG A 46 -4.23 7.35 35.24
C ARG A 46 -5.22 7.42 36.41
N GLU A 47 -5.13 8.50 37.18
CA GLU A 47 -6.12 8.82 38.21
C GLU A 47 -7.51 9.01 37.56
N SER A 48 -8.54 8.39 38.13
CA SER A 48 -9.90 8.33 37.53
C SER A 48 -9.93 7.71 36.11
N GLY A 49 -9.01 6.78 35.82
CA GLY A 49 -8.83 6.18 34.51
C GLY A 49 -10.08 5.55 33.89
N ASP A 50 -10.94 4.92 34.69
CA ASP A 50 -12.22 4.36 34.22
C ASP A 50 -13.15 5.44 33.67
N LEU A 51 -13.25 6.58 34.36
CA LEU A 51 -14.07 7.71 33.94
C LEU A 51 -13.52 8.35 32.66
N LEU A 52 -12.18 8.51 32.58
CA LEU A 52 -11.51 9.04 31.40
C LEU A 52 -11.74 8.13 30.18
N TRP A 53 -11.57 6.82 30.35
CA TRP A 53 -11.81 5.83 29.32
C TRP A 53 -13.27 5.88 28.84
N GLN A 54 -14.24 5.84 29.75
CA GLN A 54 -15.66 5.90 29.39
C GLN A 54 -16.02 7.19 28.66
N LYS A 55 -15.46 8.34 29.07
CA LYS A 55 -15.66 9.63 28.40
C LYS A 55 -15.11 9.63 26.98
N VAL A 56 -13.86 9.19 26.79
CA VAL A 56 -13.25 9.08 25.45
C VAL A 56 -14.04 8.11 24.59
N GLN A 57 -14.44 6.96 25.13
CA GLN A 57 -15.21 5.93 24.44
C GLN A 57 -16.59 6.45 23.97
N GLY A 58 -17.37 7.06 24.87
CA GLY A 58 -18.68 7.63 24.55
C GLY A 58 -18.61 8.70 23.46
N LEU A 59 -17.64 9.61 23.58
CA LEU A 59 -17.41 10.68 22.59
C LEU A 59 -16.94 10.14 21.24
N THR A 60 -16.09 9.10 21.23
CA THR A 60 -15.57 8.50 19.99
C THR A 60 -16.67 7.78 19.22
N TYR A 61 -17.48 6.97 19.88
CA TYR A 61 -18.56 6.22 19.20
C TYR A 61 -19.78 7.08 18.86
N GLY A 62 -19.97 8.21 19.53
CA GLY A 62 -21.03 9.17 19.25
C GLY A 62 -20.54 10.31 18.39
N ARG A 63 -20.30 11.45 19.03
CA ARG A 63 -19.97 12.74 18.39
C ARG A 63 -18.82 12.67 17.38
N TYR A 64 -17.77 11.90 17.67
CA TYR A 64 -16.55 11.86 16.87
C TYR A 64 -16.39 10.61 16.00
N ILE A 65 -17.48 9.86 15.76
CA ILE A 65 -17.44 8.66 14.91
C ILE A 65 -16.95 8.96 13.49
N HIS A 66 -17.11 10.18 13.00
CA HIS A 66 -16.60 10.64 11.71
C HIS A 66 -15.07 10.57 11.58
N LEU A 67 -14.34 10.46 12.70
CA LEU A 67 -12.88 10.23 12.71
C LEU A 67 -12.51 8.76 12.52
N ALA A 68 -13.48 7.84 12.61
CA ALA A 68 -13.26 6.42 12.33
C ALA A 68 -13.09 6.18 10.83
N GLU A 69 -12.23 5.22 10.52
CA GLU A 69 -11.88 4.82 9.16
C GLU A 69 -12.59 3.53 8.78
N LEU A 70 -12.73 3.29 7.48
CA LEU A 70 -13.22 2.01 6.98
C LEU A 70 -12.05 1.02 6.96
N TYR A 71 -12.24 -0.22 7.39
CA TYR A 71 -11.21 -1.23 7.15
C TYR A 71 -10.98 -1.44 5.64
N SER A 72 -9.71 -1.45 5.24
CA SER A 72 -9.27 -1.66 3.85
C SER A 72 -9.92 -2.89 3.23
N GLY A 73 -10.45 -2.74 2.02
CA GLY A 73 -11.08 -3.82 1.26
C GLY A 73 -12.55 -4.08 1.58
N LEU A 74 -13.13 -3.45 2.62
CA LEU A 74 -14.54 -3.69 2.96
C LEU A 74 -15.51 -3.17 1.90
N LEU A 75 -15.32 -1.95 1.39
CA LEU A 75 -16.21 -1.41 0.36
C LEU A 75 -16.15 -2.27 -0.91
N GLU A 76 -14.95 -2.75 -1.26
CA GLU A 76 -14.73 -3.71 -2.33
C GLU A 76 -15.52 -5.01 -2.07
N PHE A 77 -15.43 -5.58 -0.86
CA PHE A 77 -16.18 -6.77 -0.47
C PHE A 77 -17.69 -6.60 -0.63
N VAL A 78 -18.26 -5.50 -0.10
CA VAL A 78 -19.70 -5.21 -0.16
C VAL A 78 -20.19 -5.17 -1.61
N PHE A 79 -19.47 -4.44 -2.48
CA PHE A 79 -19.88 -4.28 -3.86
C PHE A 79 -19.70 -5.58 -4.65
N ARG A 80 -18.63 -6.34 -4.40
CA ARG A 80 -18.40 -7.65 -5.00
C ARG A 80 -19.46 -8.67 -4.58
N ALA A 81 -19.81 -8.74 -3.31
CA ALA A 81 -20.85 -9.64 -2.82
C ALA A 81 -22.21 -9.32 -3.47
N ARG A 82 -22.56 -8.03 -3.59
CA ARG A 82 -23.78 -7.61 -4.31
C ARG A 82 -23.75 -7.95 -5.79
N SER A 83 -22.60 -7.81 -6.46
CA SER A 83 -22.47 -8.21 -7.87
C SER A 83 -22.70 -9.72 -8.10
N LEU A 84 -22.43 -10.55 -7.09
CA LEU A 84 -22.71 -11.99 -7.10
C LEU A 84 -24.14 -12.33 -6.65
N GLY A 85 -24.97 -11.33 -6.38
CA GLY A 85 -26.35 -11.48 -5.91
C GLY A 85 -26.48 -11.86 -4.43
N HIS A 86 -25.40 -11.84 -3.64
CA HIS A 86 -25.47 -12.13 -2.21
C HIS A 86 -26.28 -11.07 -1.45
N GLN A 87 -26.89 -11.50 -0.35
CA GLN A 87 -27.61 -10.63 0.56
C GLN A 87 -26.68 -10.27 1.73
N LEU A 88 -26.63 -8.99 2.05
CA LEU A 88 -25.74 -8.46 3.08
C LEU A 88 -26.57 -7.84 4.20
N PHE A 89 -26.15 -8.10 5.43
CA PHE A 89 -26.79 -7.61 6.64
C PHE A 89 -25.75 -7.03 7.59
N ILE A 90 -26.09 -5.99 8.32
CA ILE A 90 -25.28 -5.52 9.45
C ILE A 90 -26.03 -5.89 10.72
N VAL A 91 -25.42 -6.70 11.59
CA VAL A 91 -26.02 -7.11 12.87
C VAL A 91 -24.99 -6.86 13.96
N SER A 92 -25.23 -5.86 14.80
CA SER A 92 -24.25 -5.43 15.79
C SER A 92 -24.89 -5.12 17.14
N HIS A 93 -24.17 -5.43 18.21
CA HIS A 93 -24.56 -5.04 19.56
C HIS A 93 -24.14 -3.60 19.76
N LYS A 94 -25.11 -2.69 19.86
CA LYS A 94 -24.86 -1.27 20.04
C LYS A 94 -25.95 -0.65 20.90
N THR A 95 -25.56 -0.09 22.04
CA THR A 95 -26.47 0.65 22.92
C THR A 95 -27.00 1.90 22.23
N GLU A 96 -28.19 2.36 22.62
CA GLU A 96 -28.76 3.58 22.04
C GLU A 96 -27.99 4.84 22.45
N PHE A 97 -27.53 4.90 23.70
CA PHE A 97 -26.76 6.00 24.26
C PHE A 97 -25.42 5.51 24.83
N GLY A 98 -24.40 6.38 24.76
CA GLY A 98 -23.09 6.13 25.37
C GLY A 98 -23.06 6.45 26.86
N HIS A 99 -22.10 5.87 27.58
CA HIS A 99 -21.84 6.24 28.97
C HIS A 99 -21.23 7.65 29.04
N PHE A 100 -21.73 8.49 29.94
CA PHE A 100 -21.18 9.84 30.24
C PHE A 100 -21.09 10.81 29.05
N ASP A 101 -21.92 10.66 28.03
CA ASP A 101 -22.05 11.67 26.98
C ASP A 101 -23.05 12.76 27.39
N GLU A 102 -22.54 13.91 27.83
CA GLU A 102 -23.35 15.10 28.13
C GLU A 102 -24.16 15.58 26.91
N SER A 103 -23.74 15.22 25.68
CA SER A 103 -24.45 15.57 24.45
C SER A 103 -25.61 14.62 24.11
N LEU A 104 -25.77 13.51 24.83
CA LEU A 104 -26.78 12.48 24.59
C LEU A 104 -26.88 12.04 23.12
N THR A 105 -25.74 11.97 22.42
CA THR A 105 -25.72 11.61 21.00
C THR A 105 -26.19 10.16 20.84
N PRO A 106 -27.27 9.88 20.09
CA PRO A 106 -27.73 8.51 19.87
C PRO A 106 -26.71 7.74 19.02
N LEU A 107 -26.06 6.73 19.59
CA LEU A 107 -24.94 6.01 18.97
C LEU A 107 -25.37 5.24 17.73
N ARG A 108 -26.60 4.71 17.72
CA ARG A 108 -27.18 4.00 16.57
C ARG A 108 -27.39 4.92 15.38
N THR A 109 -27.88 6.13 15.63
CA THR A 109 -28.06 7.16 14.59
C THR A 109 -26.72 7.62 14.04
N ALA A 110 -25.75 7.87 14.91
CA ALA A 110 -24.40 8.26 14.52
C ALA A 110 -23.71 7.18 13.65
N ALA A 111 -23.80 5.91 14.04
CA ALA A 111 -23.29 4.79 13.25
C ALA A 111 -23.98 4.65 11.90
N LEU A 112 -25.31 4.78 11.85
CA LEU A 112 -26.04 4.73 10.59
C LEU A 112 -25.62 5.87 9.65
N GLN A 113 -25.50 7.10 10.16
CA GLN A 113 -25.02 8.25 9.38
C GLN A 113 -23.58 8.05 8.88
N TRP A 114 -22.71 7.46 9.70
CA TRP A 114 -21.36 7.11 9.29
C TRP A 114 -21.33 6.04 8.19
N LEU A 115 -22.20 5.02 8.26
CA LEU A 115 -22.32 4.01 7.20
C LEU A 115 -22.79 4.60 5.87
N TYR A 116 -23.68 5.61 5.90
CA TYR A 116 -24.05 6.38 4.71
C TYR A 116 -22.87 7.18 4.16
N SER A 117 -22.11 7.87 5.02
CA SER A 117 -20.98 8.69 4.57
C SER A 117 -19.85 7.84 3.97
N LYS A 118 -19.69 6.59 4.44
CA LYS A 118 -18.75 5.59 3.89
C LYS A 118 -19.31 4.78 2.72
N ARG A 119 -20.49 5.14 2.20
CA ARG A 119 -21.14 4.50 1.03
C ARG A 119 -21.40 3.00 1.20
N ILE A 120 -21.36 2.47 2.43
CA ILE A 120 -21.72 1.08 2.72
C ILE A 120 -23.24 0.92 2.67
N VAL A 121 -23.96 1.93 3.15
CA VAL A 121 -25.43 1.95 3.22
C VAL A 121 -25.99 3.02 2.29
N GLY A 122 -27.09 2.69 1.61
CA GLY A 122 -27.81 3.62 0.76
C GLY A 122 -28.71 2.95 -0.26
N ASP A 123 -29.19 3.75 -1.22
CA ASP A 123 -30.20 3.32 -2.19
C ASP A 123 -29.60 2.72 -3.47
N LEU A 124 -28.28 2.83 -3.67
CA LEU A 124 -27.64 2.23 -4.85
C LEU A 124 -27.68 0.70 -4.80
N PRO A 125 -27.70 0.01 -5.96
CA PRO A 125 -27.75 -1.45 -6.02
C PRO A 125 -26.59 -2.15 -5.29
N ALA A 126 -25.41 -1.54 -5.28
CA ALA A 126 -24.23 -2.08 -4.63
C ALA A 126 -24.20 -1.91 -3.10
N GLN A 127 -25.12 -1.13 -2.53
CA GLN A 127 -25.12 -0.77 -1.11
C GLN A 127 -26.05 -1.65 -0.28
N ILE A 128 -25.77 -1.74 1.03
CA ILE A 128 -26.66 -2.34 2.01
C ILE A 128 -27.85 -1.39 2.24
N LYS A 129 -29.06 -1.94 2.26
CA LYS A 129 -30.27 -1.16 2.46
C LYS A 129 -30.45 -0.86 3.95
N PRO A 130 -31.04 0.30 4.30
CA PRO A 130 -31.21 0.66 5.71
C PRO A 130 -32.01 -0.35 6.53
N HIS A 131 -32.96 -1.07 5.90
CA HIS A 131 -33.76 -2.10 6.56
C HIS A 131 -33.02 -3.45 6.75
N GLU A 132 -31.81 -3.60 6.22
CA GLU A 132 -30.94 -4.77 6.41
C GLU A 132 -29.95 -4.55 7.58
N ILE A 133 -30.13 -3.49 8.36
CA ILE A 133 -29.27 -3.10 9.49
C ILE A 133 -30.03 -3.30 10.80
N TYR A 134 -29.41 -4.02 11.72
CA TYR A 134 -29.99 -4.39 13.01
C TYR A 134 -29.00 -4.06 14.13
N PHE A 135 -29.30 -3.00 14.88
CA PHE A 135 -28.61 -2.69 16.14
C PHE A 135 -29.37 -3.32 17.31
N CYS A 136 -28.72 -4.26 17.98
CA CYS A 136 -29.26 -5.00 19.12
C CYS A 136 -28.80 -4.37 20.44
N GLN A 137 -29.63 -4.43 21.48
CA GLN A 137 -29.31 -3.85 22.79
C GLN A 137 -28.39 -4.75 23.61
N THR A 138 -28.41 -6.06 23.35
CA THR A 138 -27.56 -7.04 24.04
C THR A 138 -26.88 -7.97 23.04
N GLN A 139 -25.86 -8.69 23.49
CA GLN A 139 -25.21 -9.72 22.69
C GLN A 139 -26.16 -10.89 22.39
N ASP A 140 -27.01 -11.30 23.33
CA ASP A 140 -27.99 -12.37 23.10
C ASP A 140 -29.02 -11.98 22.03
N GLU A 141 -29.51 -10.73 22.04
CA GLU A 141 -30.39 -10.23 20.98
C GLU A 141 -29.71 -10.26 19.61
N LYS A 142 -28.41 -9.93 19.55
CA LYS A 142 -27.60 -10.03 18.33
C LYS A 142 -27.56 -11.47 17.82
N ILE A 143 -27.28 -12.45 18.69
CA ILE A 143 -27.26 -13.88 18.32
C ILE A 143 -28.62 -14.36 17.82
N LEU A 144 -29.70 -14.00 18.53
CA LEU A 144 -31.06 -14.34 18.10
C LEU A 144 -31.38 -13.73 16.74
N LYS A 145 -30.97 -12.49 16.48
CA LYS A 145 -31.16 -11.82 15.19
C LYS A 145 -30.36 -12.48 14.06
N ILE A 146 -29.11 -12.89 14.31
CA ILE A 146 -28.29 -13.65 13.34
C ILE A 146 -29.02 -14.95 12.92
N ASN A 147 -29.56 -15.69 13.89
CA ASN A 147 -30.30 -16.92 13.62
C ASN A 147 -31.63 -16.67 12.89
N ASP A 148 -32.40 -15.66 13.30
CA ASP A 148 -33.67 -15.25 12.68
C ASP A 148 -33.48 -14.88 11.20
N LEU A 149 -32.39 -14.18 10.89
CA LEU A 149 -31.99 -13.86 9.53
C LEU A 149 -31.46 -15.06 8.75
N LYS A 150 -31.26 -16.24 9.35
CA LYS A 150 -30.74 -17.44 8.69
C LYS A 150 -29.47 -17.14 7.89
N LEU A 151 -28.51 -16.48 8.52
CA LEU A 151 -27.25 -16.14 7.88
C LEU A 151 -26.43 -17.41 7.59
N ASP A 152 -25.79 -17.44 6.42
CA ASP A 152 -24.87 -18.51 6.03
C ASP A 152 -23.45 -18.24 6.54
N VAL A 153 -23.08 -16.96 6.60
CA VAL A 153 -21.76 -16.49 7.05
C VAL A 153 -21.95 -15.31 7.99
N PHE A 154 -21.18 -15.26 9.08
CA PHE A 154 -21.12 -14.11 9.97
C PHE A 154 -19.66 -13.73 10.28
N VAL A 155 -19.35 -12.45 10.09
CA VAL A 155 -18.02 -11.86 10.34
C VAL A 155 -18.08 -10.97 11.58
N ASP A 156 -17.18 -11.19 12.53
CA ASP A 156 -17.12 -10.49 13.81
C ASP A 156 -15.68 -10.44 14.35
N ASP A 157 -15.32 -9.42 15.13
CA ASP A 157 -14.03 -9.32 15.80
C ASP A 157 -14.00 -10.03 17.16
N LEU A 158 -15.15 -10.43 17.70
CA LEU A 158 -15.29 -11.03 19.02
C LEU A 158 -15.54 -12.54 18.98
N GLU A 159 -14.60 -13.33 19.50
CA GLU A 159 -14.78 -14.78 19.69
C GLU A 159 -15.96 -15.12 20.59
N GLU A 160 -16.30 -14.26 21.55
CA GLU A 160 -17.45 -14.45 22.46
C GLU A 160 -18.77 -14.65 21.71
N VAL A 161 -18.93 -13.97 20.58
CA VAL A 161 -20.12 -14.11 19.70
C VAL A 161 -20.17 -15.53 19.13
N PHE A 162 -19.02 -16.07 18.71
CA PHE A 162 -18.92 -17.41 18.13
C PHE A 162 -18.99 -18.53 19.16
N ASN A 163 -18.54 -18.27 20.38
CA ASN A 163 -18.60 -19.19 21.52
C ASN A 163 -20.01 -19.25 22.15
N ASN A 164 -20.92 -18.34 21.80
CA ASN A 164 -22.27 -18.36 22.33
C ASN A 164 -23.02 -19.62 21.84
N GLN A 165 -23.50 -20.42 22.79
CA GLN A 165 -24.17 -21.71 22.53
C GLN A 165 -25.49 -21.56 21.75
N LEU A 166 -26.10 -20.38 21.76
CA LEU A 166 -27.32 -20.10 21.02
C LEU A 166 -27.06 -19.83 19.54
N LEU A 167 -25.82 -19.54 19.13
CA LEU A 167 -25.50 -19.29 17.73
C LEU A 167 -25.63 -20.58 16.91
N SER A 168 -26.41 -20.53 15.83
CA SER A 168 -26.63 -21.69 14.98
C SER A 168 -25.32 -22.28 14.47
N LEU A 169 -25.19 -23.62 14.54
CA LEU A 169 -24.05 -24.36 14.01
C LEU A 169 -23.96 -24.33 12.49
N SER A 170 -25.04 -23.93 11.80
CA SER A 170 -25.05 -23.79 10.33
C SER A 170 -24.33 -22.54 9.83
N VAL A 171 -24.08 -21.56 10.71
CA VAL A 171 -23.42 -20.30 10.36
C VAL A 171 -21.92 -20.55 10.27
N ARG A 172 -21.32 -20.29 9.11
CA ARG A 172 -19.86 -20.20 8.97
C ARG A 172 -19.37 -18.97 9.73
N ARG A 173 -18.48 -19.18 10.69
CA ARG A 173 -17.95 -18.17 11.61
C ARG A 173 -16.60 -17.69 11.11
N ILE A 174 -16.47 -16.39 10.87
CA ILE A 174 -15.22 -15.77 10.43
C ILE A 174 -14.82 -14.72 11.45
N LEU A 175 -13.74 -14.99 12.18
CA LEU A 175 -13.11 -14.04 13.08
C LEU A 175 -12.31 -13.03 12.27
N PHE A 176 -12.65 -11.76 12.41
CA PHE A 176 -11.88 -10.66 11.87
C PHE A 176 -10.88 -10.18 12.94
N SER A 177 -9.60 -10.25 12.63
CA SER A 177 -8.57 -9.72 13.55
C SER A 177 -7.47 -9.00 12.80
N ALA A 178 -7.36 -7.69 13.00
CA ALA A 178 -6.28 -6.89 12.44
C ALA A 178 -4.86 -7.30 12.95
N ILE A 179 -4.76 -8.30 13.83
CA ILE A 179 -3.50 -8.86 14.33
C ILE A 179 -3.27 -10.22 13.67
N SER A 180 -2.18 -10.36 12.90
CA SER A 180 -1.89 -11.53 12.08
C SER A 180 -1.58 -12.84 12.85
N GLU A 181 -1.52 -12.81 14.18
CA GLU A 181 -1.09 -13.94 15.04
C GLU A 181 -2.15 -14.39 16.05
N VAL A 182 -3.44 -14.26 15.75
CA VAL A 182 -4.48 -14.82 16.62
C VAL A 182 -4.63 -16.33 16.39
N LYS A 183 -4.25 -17.14 17.38
CA LYS A 183 -4.60 -18.56 17.43
C LYS A 183 -6.05 -18.67 17.88
N SER A 184 -6.96 -18.83 16.92
CA SER A 184 -8.37 -19.11 17.17
C SER A 184 -8.74 -20.53 16.72
N GLU A 185 -9.76 -21.10 17.34
CA GLU A 185 -10.41 -22.33 16.84
C GLU A 185 -11.27 -22.08 15.59
N TYR A 186 -11.57 -20.80 15.30
CA TYR A 186 -12.36 -20.38 14.16
C TYR A 186 -11.49 -19.93 12.98
N GLU A 187 -12.11 -19.86 11.80
CA GLU A 187 -11.49 -19.26 10.62
C GLU A 187 -11.19 -17.79 10.92
N CYS A 188 -9.91 -17.40 10.85
CA CYS A 188 -9.44 -16.07 11.19
C CYS A 188 -8.77 -15.41 9.98
N HIS A 189 -9.16 -14.18 9.68
CA HIS A 189 -8.59 -13.37 8.60
C HIS A 189 -8.27 -11.97 9.12
N PHE A 190 -7.18 -11.39 8.63
CA PHE A 190 -6.75 -10.06 9.11
C PHE A 190 -7.15 -8.91 8.20
N SER A 191 -7.75 -9.20 7.05
CA SER A 191 -8.24 -8.17 6.14
C SER A 191 -9.52 -8.59 5.41
N TRP A 192 -10.27 -7.59 4.94
CA TRP A 192 -11.46 -7.85 4.14
C TRP A 192 -11.15 -8.43 2.76
N ARG A 193 -9.93 -8.28 2.23
CA ARG A 193 -9.55 -8.95 0.99
C ARG A 193 -9.24 -10.42 1.19
N GLU A 194 -8.71 -10.83 2.35
CA GLU A 194 -8.61 -12.25 2.69
C GLU A 194 -9.99 -12.88 2.87
N ILE A 195 -10.89 -12.21 3.59
CA ILE A 195 -12.29 -12.63 3.71
C ILE A 195 -12.94 -12.71 2.32
N SER A 196 -12.73 -11.71 1.47
CA SER A 196 -13.23 -11.72 0.08
C SER A 196 -12.71 -12.93 -0.70
N GLN A 197 -11.43 -13.27 -0.56
CA GLN A 197 -10.86 -14.45 -1.21
C GLN A 197 -11.51 -15.74 -0.70
N ALA A 198 -11.66 -15.88 0.63
CA ALA A 198 -12.18 -17.08 1.28
C ALA A 198 -13.70 -17.28 1.10
N THR A 199 -14.43 -16.21 0.76
CA THR A 199 -15.91 -16.24 0.63
C THR A 199 -16.39 -16.03 -0.80
N LEU A 200 -15.76 -15.13 -1.56
CA LEU A 200 -16.17 -14.72 -2.91
C LEU A 200 -15.22 -15.21 -4.01
N GLY A 201 -14.00 -15.64 -3.65
CA GLY A 201 -12.94 -16.03 -4.59
C GLY A 201 -12.17 -14.83 -5.18
N ASP A 202 -11.47 -15.07 -6.29
CA ASP A 202 -10.75 -14.01 -7.03
C ASP A 202 -11.71 -12.99 -7.63
N ILE A 203 -11.28 -11.73 -7.74
CA ILE A 203 -12.07 -10.68 -8.38
C ILE A 203 -12.14 -10.90 -9.90
N SER A 204 -13.36 -10.92 -10.45
CA SER A 204 -13.58 -11.06 -11.89
C SER A 204 -13.79 -9.70 -12.59
N ALA A 205 -13.64 -9.68 -13.92
CA ALA A 205 -13.89 -8.48 -14.72
C ALA A 205 -15.34 -7.98 -14.62
N ASP A 206 -16.32 -8.89 -14.50
CA ASP A 206 -17.73 -8.52 -14.32
C ASP A 206 -17.98 -7.83 -12.98
N GLN A 207 -17.34 -8.33 -11.91
CA GLN A 207 -17.40 -7.68 -10.60
C GLN A 207 -16.76 -6.29 -10.64
N VAL A 208 -15.61 -6.16 -11.31
CA VAL A 208 -14.97 -4.85 -11.51
C VAL A 208 -15.88 -3.90 -12.29
N SER A 209 -16.50 -4.37 -13.38
CA SER A 209 -17.46 -3.56 -14.16
C SER A 209 -18.63 -3.09 -13.29
N PHE A 210 -19.18 -3.97 -12.45
CA PHE A 210 -20.23 -3.62 -11.50
C PHE A 210 -19.78 -2.55 -10.51
N VAL A 211 -18.59 -2.68 -9.93
CA VAL A 211 -18.03 -1.67 -9.01
C VAL A 211 -17.87 -0.33 -9.74
N LEU A 212 -17.23 -0.31 -10.91
CA LEU A 212 -16.99 0.91 -11.68
C LEU A 212 -18.29 1.65 -12.00
N LYS A 213 -19.35 0.93 -12.41
CA LYS A 213 -20.66 1.53 -12.73
C LYS A 213 -21.36 2.15 -11.53
N ASN A 214 -21.07 1.70 -10.30
CA ASN A 214 -21.63 2.28 -9.08
C ASN A 214 -20.78 3.42 -8.51
N VAL A 215 -19.45 3.37 -8.68
CA VAL A 215 -18.52 4.34 -8.09
C VAL A 215 -18.32 5.54 -9.03
N TRP A 216 -18.16 5.28 -10.32
CA TRP A 216 -17.92 6.29 -11.34
C TRP A 216 -18.86 6.11 -12.54
N PRO A 217 -20.19 6.31 -12.36
CA PRO A 217 -21.19 6.09 -13.39
C PRO A 217 -20.97 6.93 -14.66
N ASN A 218 -20.25 8.05 -14.55
CA ASN A 218 -20.00 8.98 -15.66
C ASN A 218 -19.04 8.43 -16.73
N PHE A 219 -18.28 7.37 -16.45
CA PHE A 219 -17.36 6.80 -17.44
C PHE A 219 -18.01 5.88 -18.46
N ASP A 220 -19.31 5.56 -18.35
CA ASP A 220 -20.04 4.71 -19.32
C ASP A 220 -19.23 3.46 -19.74
N VAL A 221 -19.00 2.56 -18.79
CA VAL A 221 -18.09 1.41 -18.95
C VAL A 221 -18.69 0.36 -19.88
N ASP A 222 -18.03 0.15 -21.02
CA ASP A 222 -18.41 -0.82 -22.06
C ASP A 222 -17.88 -2.22 -21.75
N SER A 223 -16.58 -2.34 -21.45
CA SER A 223 -15.94 -3.62 -21.16
C SER A 223 -14.77 -3.49 -20.20
N VAL A 224 -14.46 -4.59 -19.51
CA VAL A 224 -13.35 -4.68 -18.57
C VAL A 224 -12.58 -5.96 -18.88
N GLN A 225 -11.25 -5.87 -18.94
CA GLN A 225 -10.37 -7.01 -19.18
C GLN A 225 -9.21 -6.99 -18.19
N ARG A 226 -8.96 -8.13 -17.54
CA ARG A 226 -7.77 -8.29 -16.68
C ARG A 226 -6.50 -8.29 -17.53
N VAL A 227 -5.48 -7.57 -17.07
CA VAL A 227 -4.15 -7.54 -17.69
C VAL A 227 -3.18 -8.24 -16.75
N GLU A 228 -2.48 -9.25 -17.26
CA GLU A 228 -1.44 -9.97 -16.50
C GLU A 228 -0.09 -9.24 -16.59
N GLY A 229 0.80 -9.51 -15.63
CA GLY A 229 2.19 -9.01 -15.65
C GLY A 229 2.53 -7.91 -14.64
N GLY A 230 1.56 -7.36 -13.91
CA GLY A 230 1.83 -6.44 -12.80
C GLY A 230 2.51 -7.13 -11.60
N GLY A 231 3.50 -6.48 -10.99
CA GLY A 231 4.25 -7.03 -9.85
C GLY A 231 3.65 -6.69 -8.47
N ASN A 232 2.93 -5.58 -8.36
CA ASN A 232 2.35 -5.08 -7.09
C ASN A 232 0.84 -4.90 -7.18
N SER A 233 0.38 -4.10 -8.15
CA SER A 233 -1.03 -3.75 -8.35
C SER A 233 -1.70 -4.67 -9.39
N ARG A 234 -2.99 -4.97 -9.20
CA ARG A 234 -3.81 -5.65 -10.23
C ARG A 234 -4.28 -4.62 -11.24
N ILE A 235 -4.14 -4.93 -12.53
CA ILE A 235 -4.44 -4.01 -13.62
C ILE A 235 -5.61 -4.55 -14.44
N PHE A 236 -6.58 -3.69 -14.72
CA PHE A 236 -7.64 -3.97 -15.69
C PHE A 236 -7.63 -2.89 -16.77
N LYS A 237 -7.74 -3.31 -18.02
CA LYS A 237 -8.08 -2.40 -19.12
C LYS A 237 -9.59 -2.20 -19.09
N VAL A 238 -10.02 -0.95 -19.08
CA VAL A 238 -11.43 -0.54 -19.06
C VAL A 238 -11.71 0.23 -20.33
N ALA A 239 -12.52 -0.34 -21.22
CA ALA A 239 -13.02 0.38 -22.37
C ALA A 239 -14.22 1.23 -21.93
N THR A 240 -14.15 2.52 -22.24
CA THR A 240 -15.26 3.46 -22.09
C THR A 240 -15.68 3.99 -23.44
N ARG A 241 -16.82 4.66 -23.49
CA ARG A 241 -17.28 5.35 -24.70
C ARG A 241 -16.25 6.31 -25.30
N ASP A 242 -15.47 7.00 -24.47
CA ASP A 242 -14.58 8.08 -24.90
C ASP A 242 -13.12 7.61 -25.10
N CYS A 243 -12.64 6.71 -24.25
CA CYS A 243 -11.25 6.24 -24.29
C CYS A 243 -11.03 4.92 -23.54
N ASP A 244 -9.86 4.32 -23.73
CA ASP A 244 -9.39 3.23 -22.88
C ASP A 244 -8.75 3.80 -21.60
N LEU A 245 -9.05 3.16 -20.46
CA LEU A 245 -8.48 3.49 -19.16
C LEU A 245 -7.78 2.26 -18.56
N ALA A 246 -6.74 2.51 -17.75
CA ALA A 246 -6.14 1.53 -16.86
C ALA A 246 -6.74 1.70 -15.46
N LEU A 247 -7.47 0.70 -14.99
CA LEU A 247 -7.82 0.59 -13.58
C LEU A 247 -6.67 -0.09 -12.84
N LYS A 248 -6.08 0.63 -11.89
CA LYS A 248 -5.13 0.08 -10.91
C LYS A 248 -5.84 -0.20 -9.59
N ILE A 249 -5.81 -1.45 -9.16
CA ILE A 249 -6.19 -1.88 -7.82
C ILE A 249 -4.90 -2.11 -7.02
N TYR A 250 -4.63 -1.21 -6.08
CA TYR A 250 -3.38 -1.22 -5.29
C TYR A 250 -3.41 -2.35 -4.24
N PRO A 251 -2.25 -2.79 -3.71
CA PRO A 251 -2.16 -3.76 -2.63
C PRO A 251 -3.07 -3.45 -1.43
N ASP A 252 -3.39 -4.49 -0.65
CA ASP A 252 -4.21 -4.31 0.55
C ASP A 252 -3.42 -3.50 1.58
N LEU A 253 -4.01 -2.42 2.11
CA LEU A 253 -3.34 -1.59 3.12
C LEU A 253 -3.11 -2.36 4.42
N ALA A 254 -3.87 -3.43 4.69
CA ALA A 254 -3.64 -4.31 5.83
C ALA A 254 -2.33 -5.10 5.73
N SER A 255 -1.88 -5.45 4.52
CA SER A 255 -0.62 -6.17 4.29
C SER A 255 0.52 -5.28 3.78
N ASP A 256 0.18 -4.14 3.17
CA ASP A 256 1.10 -3.16 2.63
C ASP A 256 0.60 -1.73 2.91
N GLY A 257 0.88 -1.22 4.11
CA GLY A 257 0.45 0.12 4.56
C GLY A 257 1.10 1.31 3.84
N ARG A 258 1.88 1.09 2.77
CA ARG A 258 2.43 2.20 1.98
C ARG A 258 1.32 2.91 1.22
N PRO A 259 1.32 4.26 1.16
CA PRO A 259 0.27 5.04 0.51
C PRO A 259 0.42 5.10 -1.02
N ARG A 260 0.58 3.94 -1.68
CA ARG A 260 0.90 3.79 -3.10
C ARG A 260 -0.03 4.55 -4.03
N ARG A 261 -1.34 4.43 -3.78
CA ARG A 261 -2.39 5.11 -4.54
C ARG A 261 -2.22 6.62 -4.49
N ILE A 262 -2.03 7.17 -3.29
CA ILE A 262 -1.92 8.61 -3.07
C ILE A 262 -0.65 9.13 -3.74
N ASN A 263 0.47 8.43 -3.55
CA ASN A 263 1.75 8.80 -4.16
C ASN A 263 1.66 8.85 -5.70
N GLU A 264 1.12 7.79 -6.32
CA GLU A 264 0.98 7.76 -7.78
C GLU A 264 0.00 8.82 -8.28
N TRP A 265 -1.14 9.01 -7.60
CA TRP A 265 -2.12 10.03 -7.96
C TRP A 265 -1.52 11.45 -7.91
N MET A 266 -0.76 11.76 -6.85
CA MET A 266 -0.07 13.04 -6.71
C MET A 266 1.00 13.22 -7.79
N ALA A 267 1.79 12.18 -8.07
CA ALA A 267 2.82 12.20 -9.10
C ALA A 267 2.23 12.48 -10.48
N LEU A 268 1.20 11.72 -10.89
CA LEU A 268 0.54 11.87 -12.17
C LEU A 268 -0.17 13.22 -12.29
N SER A 269 -0.82 13.69 -11.23
CA SER A 269 -1.48 15.00 -11.23
C SER A 269 -0.47 16.13 -11.47
N LEU A 270 0.65 16.08 -10.74
CA LEU A 270 1.73 17.05 -10.85
C LEU A 270 2.37 17.04 -12.25
N MET A 271 2.71 15.85 -12.76
CA MET A 271 3.38 15.70 -14.05
C MET A 271 2.46 16.02 -15.23
N HIS A 272 1.16 15.72 -15.10
CA HIS A 272 0.16 16.13 -16.07
C HIS A 272 0.00 17.65 -16.14
N GLU A 273 -0.06 18.34 -14.99
CA GLU A 273 -0.07 19.82 -14.93
C GLU A 273 1.18 20.41 -15.60
N ALA A 274 2.34 19.77 -15.38
CA ALA A 274 3.61 20.12 -16.01
C ALA A 274 3.74 19.70 -17.48
N LYS A 275 2.71 19.05 -18.06
CA LYS A 275 2.69 18.53 -19.45
C LYS A 275 3.83 17.56 -19.75
N MET A 276 4.22 16.77 -18.75
CA MET A 276 5.20 15.69 -18.91
C MET A 276 4.56 14.46 -19.55
N GLN A 277 5.39 13.58 -20.12
CA GLN A 277 4.95 12.35 -20.78
C GLN A 277 4.62 11.26 -19.75
N THR A 278 3.45 11.38 -19.15
CA THR A 278 2.90 10.45 -18.15
C THR A 278 1.41 10.21 -18.39
N PRO A 279 0.83 9.10 -17.88
CA PRO A 279 -0.60 8.91 -17.95
C PRO A 279 -1.42 10.02 -17.32
N LYS A 280 -2.45 10.45 -18.03
CA LYS A 280 -3.43 11.36 -17.44
C LYS A 280 -4.19 10.67 -16.30
N PRO A 281 -4.29 11.28 -15.10
CA PRO A 281 -5.16 10.79 -14.05
C PRO A 281 -6.64 11.12 -14.36
N PHE A 282 -7.54 10.14 -14.19
CA PHE A 282 -8.97 10.32 -14.45
C PHE A 282 -9.83 10.28 -13.18
N ALA A 283 -9.61 9.29 -12.31
CA ALA A 283 -10.31 9.20 -11.02
C ALA A 283 -9.53 8.37 -10.00
N THR A 284 -9.79 8.58 -8.71
CA THR A 284 -9.22 7.77 -7.63
C THR A 284 -10.22 7.65 -6.48
N ASP A 285 -10.17 6.53 -5.76
CA ASP A 285 -11.07 6.24 -4.64
C ASP A 285 -10.27 5.69 -3.46
N GLU A 286 -10.41 6.35 -2.31
CA GLU A 286 -9.68 6.02 -1.08
C GLU A 286 -10.20 4.74 -0.42
N ASP A 287 -11.52 4.60 -0.27
CA ASP A 287 -12.13 3.45 0.43
C ASP A 287 -11.95 2.14 -0.36
N LEU A 288 -11.92 2.21 -1.70
CA LEU A 288 -11.57 1.05 -2.54
C LEU A 288 -10.08 0.83 -2.66
N ASN A 289 -9.28 1.88 -2.46
CA ASN A 289 -7.87 1.94 -2.79
C ASN A 289 -7.61 1.65 -4.29
N TRP A 290 -8.33 2.33 -5.19
CA TRP A 290 -8.31 2.15 -6.66
C TRP A 290 -8.04 3.48 -7.40
N SER A 291 -7.45 3.42 -8.60
CA SER A 291 -7.31 4.59 -9.50
C SER A 291 -7.59 4.23 -10.95
N LEU A 292 -8.26 5.12 -11.68
CA LEU A 292 -8.37 5.14 -13.14
C LEU A 292 -7.40 6.15 -13.71
N ILE A 293 -6.53 5.68 -14.61
CA ILE A 293 -5.56 6.49 -15.33
C ILE A 293 -5.64 6.17 -16.83
N GLU A 294 -5.05 7.00 -17.67
CA GLU A 294 -5.00 6.81 -19.11
C GLU A 294 -4.37 5.46 -19.50
N TRP A 295 -5.00 4.74 -20.43
CA TRP A 295 -4.40 3.56 -21.05
C TRP A 295 -3.62 3.94 -22.32
N PHE A 296 -2.34 3.57 -22.37
CA PHE A 296 -1.54 3.73 -23.59
C PHE A 296 -1.51 2.42 -24.39
N ASN A 297 -2.00 2.51 -25.63
CA ASN A 297 -1.83 1.45 -26.62
C ASN A 297 -0.42 1.55 -27.23
N GLY A 298 0.59 1.04 -26.51
CA GLY A 298 1.98 0.99 -26.96
C GLY A 298 2.64 -0.33 -26.62
N LYS A 299 3.96 -0.41 -26.87
CA LYS A 299 4.77 -1.60 -26.56
C LYS A 299 5.67 -1.32 -25.37
N ALA A 300 5.83 -2.31 -24.51
CA ALA A 300 6.87 -2.29 -23.49
C ALA A 300 8.24 -2.09 -24.15
N VAL A 301 9.11 -1.33 -23.48
CA VAL A 301 10.45 -1.06 -24.00
C VAL A 301 11.34 -2.27 -23.78
N ASP A 302 11.95 -2.76 -24.85
CA ASP A 302 13.06 -3.70 -24.78
C ASP A 302 14.35 -3.03 -25.26
N GLY A 303 15.39 -3.11 -24.43
CA GLY A 303 16.70 -2.53 -24.66
C GLY A 303 16.82 -1.02 -24.45
N SER A 304 18.06 -0.59 -24.25
CA SER A 304 18.47 0.82 -24.21
C SER A 304 19.06 1.22 -25.55
N ASP A 305 18.46 2.20 -26.21
CA ASP A 305 19.13 2.94 -27.28
C ASP A 305 19.38 4.39 -26.82
N GLN A 306 20.26 5.08 -27.52
CA GLN A 306 20.66 6.44 -27.14
C GLN A 306 19.48 7.42 -27.15
N ALA A 307 18.49 7.23 -28.04
CA ALA A 307 17.33 8.10 -28.13
C ALA A 307 16.42 7.96 -26.90
N ARG A 308 16.18 6.73 -26.44
CA ARG A 308 15.39 6.43 -25.24
C ARG A 308 16.07 6.92 -23.97
N LEU A 309 17.39 6.72 -23.85
CA LEU A 309 18.16 7.27 -22.73
C LEU A 309 18.07 8.79 -22.69
N LYS A 310 18.15 9.45 -23.85
CA LYS A 310 17.95 10.90 -23.93
C LYS A 310 16.56 11.31 -23.43
N GLN A 311 15.50 10.57 -23.79
CA GLN A 311 14.14 10.85 -23.29
C GLN A 311 14.03 10.66 -21.77
N ALA A 312 14.68 9.64 -21.19
CA ALA A 312 14.74 9.48 -19.73
C ALA A 312 15.47 10.65 -19.05
N VAL A 313 16.59 11.10 -19.62
CA VAL A 313 17.32 12.30 -19.14
C VAL A 313 16.46 13.56 -19.25
N ASP A 314 15.77 13.74 -20.37
CA ASP A 314 14.86 14.88 -20.59
C ASP A 314 13.71 14.87 -19.58
N PHE A 315 13.18 13.69 -19.25
CA PHE A 315 12.17 13.50 -18.20
C PHE A 315 12.71 13.92 -16.82
N THR A 316 13.87 13.42 -16.41
CA THR A 316 14.48 13.82 -15.13
C THR A 316 14.77 15.32 -15.08
N ARG A 317 15.21 15.93 -16.20
CA ARG A 317 15.40 17.39 -16.30
C ARG A 317 14.10 18.17 -16.20
N ALA A 318 12.99 17.66 -16.72
CA ALA A 318 11.68 18.28 -16.49
C ALA A 318 11.29 18.15 -15.00
N LEU A 319 11.54 16.99 -14.40
CA LEU A 319 11.22 16.73 -13.00
C LEU A 319 12.01 17.59 -12.01
N THR A 320 13.27 17.95 -12.31
CA THR A 320 14.01 18.90 -11.47
C THR A 320 13.36 20.27 -11.46
N LYS A 321 12.86 20.76 -12.60
CA LYS A 321 12.13 22.04 -12.68
C LYS A 321 10.85 22.00 -11.86
N VAL A 322 10.08 20.91 -12.00
CA VAL A 322 8.86 20.68 -11.22
C VAL A 322 9.18 20.63 -9.73
N SER A 323 10.23 19.91 -9.33
CA SER A 323 10.70 19.82 -7.95
C SER A 323 11.04 21.20 -7.40
N SER A 324 11.83 22.01 -8.11
CA SER A 324 12.16 23.37 -7.69
C SER A 324 10.91 24.24 -7.46
N ALA A 325 9.89 24.10 -8.30
CA ALA A 325 8.63 24.84 -8.16
C ALA A 325 7.76 24.37 -6.97
N LYS A 326 7.97 23.15 -6.46
CA LYS A 326 7.19 22.56 -5.36
C LYS A 326 7.96 22.47 -4.04
N ARG A 327 9.14 23.09 -3.92
CA ARG A 327 10.00 23.00 -2.71
C ARG A 327 9.30 23.37 -1.39
N THR A 328 8.37 24.33 -1.42
CA THR A 328 7.62 24.78 -0.23
C THR A 328 6.29 24.05 -0.04
N ASP A 329 5.96 23.13 -0.94
CA ASP A 329 4.71 22.39 -0.91
C ASP A 329 4.81 21.23 0.08
N THR A 330 4.03 21.31 1.16
CA THR A 330 4.02 20.31 2.24
C THR A 330 3.13 19.10 1.93
N SER A 331 2.46 19.08 0.78
CA SER A 331 1.60 17.96 0.38
C SER A 331 2.42 16.72 -0.02
N PHE A 332 3.66 16.88 -0.47
CA PHE A 332 4.53 15.78 -0.88
C PHE A 332 5.32 15.24 0.30
N GLY A 333 5.13 13.95 0.59
CA GLY A 333 5.95 13.20 1.53
C GLY A 333 7.32 12.81 0.95
N PHE A 334 8.06 12.02 1.72
CA PHE A 334 9.27 11.37 1.24
C PHE A 334 8.94 10.24 0.28
N ALA A 335 9.83 10.03 -0.69
CA ALA A 335 9.81 8.84 -1.52
C ALA A 335 9.85 7.57 -0.65
N THR A 336 9.32 6.47 -1.16
CA THR A 336 9.40 5.21 -0.42
C THR A 336 10.86 4.84 -0.18
N GLU A 337 11.19 4.67 1.10
CA GLU A 337 12.57 4.42 1.53
C GLU A 337 13.55 5.51 1.04
N ALA A 338 13.17 6.78 1.15
CA ALA A 338 14.05 7.90 0.85
C ALA A 338 15.35 7.83 1.65
N CYS A 339 16.44 8.29 1.04
CA CYS A 339 17.78 8.30 1.63
C CYS A 339 18.29 9.73 1.64
N LEU A 340 17.94 10.48 2.69
CA LEU A 340 18.35 11.88 2.85
C LEU A 340 19.64 12.01 3.66
N THR A 341 20.08 10.93 4.29
CA THR A 341 21.40 10.76 4.89
C THR A 341 22.05 9.48 4.35
N PRO A 342 23.39 9.41 4.22
CA PRO A 342 24.09 8.14 3.98
C PRO A 342 23.75 7.03 4.98
N ILE A 343 23.52 7.40 6.24
CA ILE A 343 23.09 6.48 7.31
C ILE A 343 21.73 5.83 6.98
N ASP A 344 20.82 6.52 6.29
CA ASP A 344 19.53 5.94 5.90
C ASP A 344 19.73 4.70 5.02
N VAL A 345 20.71 4.73 4.11
CA VAL A 345 21.04 3.58 3.25
C VAL A 345 21.56 2.41 4.09
N GLU A 346 22.46 2.69 5.03
CA GLU A 346 23.01 1.70 5.97
C GLU A 346 21.91 1.03 6.81
N HIS A 347 21.03 1.83 7.42
CA HIS A 347 19.90 1.34 8.20
C HIS A 347 18.93 0.51 7.36
N GLN A 348 18.60 0.95 6.14
CA GLN A 348 17.74 0.18 5.24
C GLN A 348 18.34 -1.18 4.88
N ILE A 349 19.66 -1.26 4.60
CA ILE A 349 20.35 -2.52 4.33
C ILE A 349 20.32 -3.42 5.57
N PHE A 350 20.63 -2.87 6.75
CA PHE A 350 20.64 -3.62 8.00
C PHE A 350 19.26 -4.19 8.35
N ASN A 351 18.21 -3.37 8.22
CA ASN A 351 16.82 -3.80 8.43
C ASN A 351 16.44 -4.93 7.46
N ARG A 352 16.87 -4.82 6.19
CA ARG A 352 16.62 -5.85 5.18
C ARG A 352 17.32 -7.17 5.49
N LEU A 353 18.57 -7.14 5.95
CA LEU A 353 19.28 -8.33 6.43
C LEU A 353 18.52 -9.02 7.56
N GLY A 354 17.87 -8.24 8.43
CA GLY A 354 16.98 -8.75 9.48
C GLY A 354 15.89 -9.69 8.98
N TYR A 355 15.31 -9.44 7.79
CA TYR A 355 14.24 -10.27 7.23
C TYR A 355 14.69 -11.68 6.83
N PHE A 356 16.00 -11.89 6.68
CA PHE A 356 16.56 -13.19 6.30
C PHE A 356 17.08 -13.98 7.50
N LYS A 357 17.05 -13.40 8.71
CA LYS A 357 17.37 -14.10 9.97
C LYS A 357 16.28 -15.14 10.25
N GLY A 358 16.55 -16.41 9.94
CA GLY A 358 15.61 -17.52 10.14
C GLY A 358 15.02 -18.11 8.85
N VAL A 359 15.43 -17.62 7.68
CA VAL A 359 15.16 -18.34 6.42
C VAL A 359 16.02 -19.60 6.37
N ASP A 360 15.38 -20.77 6.32
CA ASP A 360 16.03 -22.08 6.23
C ASP A 360 16.48 -22.37 4.79
N ASP A 361 17.58 -21.73 4.38
CA ASP A 361 18.25 -22.00 3.10
C ASP A 361 19.77 -21.83 3.22
N SER A 362 20.51 -22.94 3.12
CA SER A 362 21.94 -22.96 3.37
C SER A 362 22.77 -22.14 2.37
N ASP A 363 22.37 -22.13 1.09
CA ASP A 363 23.08 -21.39 0.04
C ASP A 363 22.89 -19.88 0.19
N LEU A 364 21.69 -19.45 0.55
CA LEU A 364 21.37 -18.07 0.91
C LEU A 364 22.17 -17.64 2.13
N GLN A 365 22.11 -18.39 3.24
CA GLN A 365 22.82 -18.02 4.47
C GLN A 365 24.32 -17.92 4.22
N LYS A 366 24.90 -18.87 3.49
CA LYS A 366 26.31 -18.83 3.09
C LYS A 366 26.65 -17.57 2.28
N PHE A 367 25.82 -17.21 1.31
CA PHE A 367 26.02 -15.99 0.53
C PHE A 367 25.93 -14.72 1.39
N LEU A 368 24.91 -14.63 2.25
CA LEU A 368 24.72 -13.48 3.14
C LEU A 368 25.90 -13.30 4.10
N GLU A 369 26.34 -14.38 4.75
CA GLU A 369 27.40 -14.34 5.77
C GLU A 369 28.80 -14.19 5.18
N GLN A 370 29.12 -14.92 4.12
CA GLN A 370 30.49 -15.03 3.61
C GLN A 370 30.81 -14.03 2.50
N VAL A 371 29.79 -13.45 1.85
CA VAL A 371 29.98 -12.56 0.70
C VAL A 371 29.34 -11.20 0.93
N LEU A 372 28.02 -11.15 1.15
CA LEU A 372 27.30 -9.88 1.19
C LEU A 372 27.64 -9.06 2.43
N MET A 373 27.64 -9.66 3.63
CA MET A 373 27.93 -8.95 4.88
C MET A 373 29.35 -8.36 4.94
N PRO A 374 30.42 -9.09 4.54
CA PRO A 374 31.76 -8.50 4.39
C PRO A 374 31.78 -7.31 3.44
N MET A 375 31.16 -7.42 2.24
CA MET A 375 31.12 -6.33 1.28
C MET A 375 30.32 -5.12 1.76
N PHE A 376 29.25 -5.36 2.52
CA PHE A 376 28.50 -4.29 3.17
C PHE A 376 29.36 -3.54 4.19
N ASN A 377 30.05 -4.27 5.07
CA ASN A 377 30.92 -3.65 6.08
C ASN A 377 32.05 -2.84 5.44
N ASP A 378 32.67 -3.35 4.37
CA ASP A 378 33.75 -2.63 3.68
C ASP A 378 33.23 -1.43 2.89
N SER A 379 32.08 -1.54 2.23
CA SER A 379 31.42 -0.42 1.55
C SER A 379 31.04 0.70 2.53
N VAL A 380 30.55 0.36 3.73
CA VAL A 380 30.26 1.34 4.79
C VAL A 380 31.53 2.03 5.26
N LYS A 381 32.62 1.30 5.51
CA LYS A 381 33.92 1.90 5.89
C LYS A 381 34.43 2.85 4.83
N ASP A 382 34.35 2.46 3.56
CA ASP A 382 34.80 3.28 2.44
C ASP A 382 33.95 4.53 2.26
N ALA A 383 32.62 4.41 2.37
CA ALA A 383 31.70 5.54 2.32
C ALA A 383 31.95 6.53 3.48
N ARG A 384 32.14 6.03 4.71
CA ARG A 384 32.50 6.86 5.88
C ARG A 384 33.84 7.56 5.69
N ARG A 385 34.85 6.87 5.16
CA ARG A 385 36.16 7.47 4.86
C ARG A 385 36.06 8.56 3.79
N LEU A 386 35.26 8.32 2.75
CA LEU A 386 35.12 9.22 1.60
C LEU A 386 34.32 10.48 1.97
N LEU A 387 33.23 10.33 2.71
CA LEU A 387 32.33 11.43 3.07
C LEU A 387 32.73 12.15 4.37
N LYS A 388 33.48 11.49 5.27
CA LYS A 388 33.85 12.03 6.60
C LYS A 388 32.62 12.55 7.33
N ASP A 389 32.62 13.81 7.77
CA ASP A 389 31.50 14.47 8.45
C ASP A 389 30.23 14.53 7.57
N GLY A 390 30.36 14.42 6.25
CA GLY A 390 29.24 14.34 5.32
C GLY A 390 28.45 13.03 5.42
N TYR A 391 28.98 11.99 6.07
CA TYR A 391 28.30 10.70 6.23
C TYR A 391 27.04 10.81 7.11
N GLU A 392 27.04 11.72 8.08
CA GLU A 392 25.91 11.91 8.99
C GLU A 392 25.06 13.13 8.63
N ARG A 393 25.48 13.88 7.60
CA ARG A 393 24.82 15.11 7.20
C ARG A 393 23.52 14.80 6.46
N GLN A 394 22.44 15.44 6.91
CA GLN A 394 21.18 15.44 6.19
C GLN A 394 21.21 16.35 4.96
N LEU A 395 20.70 15.84 3.85
CA LEU A 395 20.56 16.56 2.61
C LEU A 395 19.58 17.72 2.76
N GLY A 396 20.06 18.93 2.43
CA GLY A 396 19.25 20.14 2.43
C GLY A 396 18.07 20.04 1.46
N THR A 397 16.96 20.70 1.78
CA THR A 397 15.73 20.73 0.97
C THR A 397 15.98 21.17 -0.47
N GLU A 398 16.89 22.11 -0.67
CA GLU A 398 17.24 22.64 -2.00
C GLU A 398 17.91 21.61 -2.91
N MET A 399 18.54 20.58 -2.34
CA MET A 399 19.26 19.53 -3.08
C MET A 399 18.41 18.30 -3.36
N ARG A 400 17.15 18.27 -2.89
CA ARG A 400 16.23 17.14 -3.08
C ARG A 400 15.52 17.22 -4.44
N ILE A 401 15.11 16.06 -4.92
CA ILE A 401 14.23 15.92 -6.09
C ILE A 401 12.95 15.17 -5.69
N LEU A 402 11.82 15.51 -6.30
CA LEU A 402 10.65 14.65 -6.31
C LEU A 402 10.95 13.43 -7.19
N SER A 403 11.35 12.33 -6.58
CA SER A 403 11.83 11.12 -7.24
C SER A 403 10.68 10.15 -7.50
N PRO A 404 10.60 9.52 -8.70
CA PRO A 404 9.76 8.35 -8.94
C PRO A 404 10.15 7.12 -8.11
N SER A 405 11.38 7.11 -7.57
CA SER A 405 12.08 5.96 -6.97
C SER A 405 12.31 4.79 -7.92
N ASP A 406 11.26 4.17 -8.45
CA ASP A 406 11.33 3.05 -9.40
C ASP A 406 11.36 3.55 -10.85
N PHE A 407 12.33 4.42 -11.14
CA PHE A 407 12.46 5.06 -12.45
C PHE A 407 13.32 4.24 -13.41
N GLY A 408 12.85 4.03 -14.63
CA GLY A 408 13.61 3.35 -15.65
C GLY A 408 12.83 3.08 -16.93
N LEU A 409 13.54 2.56 -17.94
CA LEU A 409 12.92 2.13 -19.20
C LEU A 409 11.94 0.96 -18.99
N HIS A 410 12.11 0.15 -17.94
CA HIS A 410 11.20 -0.94 -17.60
C HIS A 410 9.79 -0.46 -17.22
N ASN A 411 9.68 0.77 -16.70
CA ASN A 411 8.44 1.45 -16.37
C ASN A 411 8.10 2.51 -17.43
N SER A 412 8.27 2.16 -18.71
CA SER A 412 7.91 3.02 -19.83
C SER A 412 7.24 2.26 -20.99
N ILE A 413 6.38 2.96 -21.73
CA ILE A 413 5.72 2.48 -22.94
C ILE A 413 6.20 3.34 -24.11
N ILE A 414 6.53 2.70 -25.23
CA ILE A 414 6.80 3.39 -26.50
C ILE A 414 5.50 3.61 -27.26
N THR A 415 5.24 4.86 -27.64
CA THR A 415 4.14 5.26 -28.52
C THR A 415 4.47 4.96 -30.00
N SER A 416 3.48 5.05 -30.88
CA SER A 416 3.68 4.96 -32.33
C SER A 416 4.59 6.07 -32.88
N ALA A 417 4.72 7.20 -32.19
CA ALA A 417 5.63 8.29 -32.50
C ALA A 417 7.06 8.07 -31.98
N ASN A 418 7.33 6.92 -31.33
CA ASN A 418 8.60 6.58 -30.69
C ASN A 418 8.94 7.44 -29.45
N ASP A 419 7.93 8.06 -28.85
CA ASP A 419 8.03 8.76 -27.57
C ASP A 419 7.85 7.77 -26.40
N LEU A 420 8.54 8.03 -25.29
CA LEU A 420 8.40 7.30 -24.04
C LEU A 420 7.36 7.96 -23.14
N VAL A 421 6.40 7.16 -22.70
CA VAL A 421 5.49 7.50 -21.61
C VAL A 421 5.91 6.72 -20.38
N PHE A 422 6.27 7.42 -19.31
CA PHE A 422 6.67 6.81 -18.04
C PHE A 422 5.46 6.63 -17.13
N TYR A 423 5.41 5.51 -16.42
CA TYR A 423 4.31 5.15 -15.53
C TYR A 423 4.83 4.45 -14.26
N ASP A 424 3.91 4.03 -13.39
CA ASP A 424 4.19 3.34 -12.11
C ASP A 424 4.91 4.20 -11.06
N PHE A 425 4.25 5.28 -10.65
CA PHE A 425 4.80 6.26 -9.69
C PHE A 425 4.36 5.99 -8.23
N GLU A 426 4.10 4.73 -7.88
CA GLU A 426 3.59 4.32 -6.56
C GLU A 426 4.53 4.67 -5.39
N TYR A 427 5.80 4.92 -5.68
CA TYR A 427 6.86 5.20 -4.71
C TYR A 427 7.32 6.66 -4.71
N PHE A 428 6.56 7.54 -5.37
CA PHE A 428 6.92 8.93 -5.59
C PHE A 428 7.05 9.75 -4.30
N GLY A 429 8.02 10.67 -4.25
CA GLY A 429 8.17 11.65 -3.18
C GLY A 429 9.57 12.25 -3.12
N TRP A 430 9.86 13.05 -2.10
CA TRP A 430 11.17 13.70 -1.94
C TRP A 430 12.29 12.71 -1.63
N ASP A 431 13.43 12.82 -2.34
CA ASP A 431 14.61 11.98 -2.15
C ASP A 431 15.92 12.68 -2.57
N ASP A 432 17.07 12.04 -2.31
CA ASP A 432 18.38 12.44 -2.86
C ASP A 432 18.47 12.04 -4.35
N PRO A 433 18.79 12.96 -5.28
CA PRO A 433 19.01 12.64 -6.70
C PRO A 433 20.12 11.60 -6.94
N VAL A 434 21.01 11.38 -5.98
CA VAL A 434 22.00 10.30 -6.04
C VAL A 434 21.33 8.94 -6.17
N LYS A 435 20.21 8.71 -5.45
CA LYS A 435 19.52 7.42 -5.47
C LYS A 435 18.90 7.12 -6.82
N VAL A 436 18.17 8.05 -7.43
CA VAL A 436 17.61 7.83 -8.78
C VAL A 436 18.72 7.63 -9.83
N THR A 437 19.87 8.29 -9.65
CA THR A 437 21.03 8.12 -10.52
C THR A 437 21.61 6.71 -10.42
N ALA A 438 21.79 6.20 -9.20
CA ALA A 438 22.30 4.84 -8.96
C ALA A 438 21.27 3.77 -9.33
N ASP A 439 20.03 3.89 -8.86
CA ASP A 439 18.96 2.90 -9.06
C ASP A 439 18.67 2.68 -10.54
N PHE A 440 18.71 3.71 -11.38
CA PHE A 440 18.54 3.55 -12.83
C PHE A 440 19.60 2.65 -13.47
N CYS A 441 20.85 2.70 -12.99
CA CYS A 441 21.91 1.81 -13.48
C CYS A 441 21.81 0.39 -12.89
N LEU A 442 21.28 0.27 -11.66
CA LEU A 442 21.28 -0.96 -10.87
C LEU A 442 19.98 -1.79 -11.01
N HIS A 443 18.94 -1.21 -11.61
CA HIS A 443 17.62 -1.84 -11.65
C HIS A 443 17.65 -3.19 -12.39
N PRO A 444 17.22 -4.30 -11.75
CA PRO A 444 17.38 -5.65 -12.31
C PRO A 444 16.50 -5.95 -13.53
N ALA A 445 15.44 -5.16 -13.75
CA ALA A 445 14.59 -5.28 -14.93
C ALA A 445 15.14 -4.53 -16.16
N MET A 446 16.24 -3.78 -16.00
CA MET A 446 16.89 -3.08 -17.11
C MET A 446 18.16 -3.80 -17.57
N ARG A 447 18.43 -3.70 -18.87
CA ARG A 447 19.67 -4.16 -19.50
C ARG A 447 20.36 -2.95 -20.13
N LEU A 448 21.26 -2.35 -19.36
CA LEU A 448 22.10 -1.23 -19.80
C LEU A 448 23.53 -1.72 -19.99
N ASP A 449 24.12 -1.45 -21.15
CA ASP A 449 25.54 -1.68 -21.37
C ASP A 449 26.38 -0.58 -20.67
N LEU A 450 27.69 -0.78 -20.60
CA LEU A 450 28.59 0.17 -19.91
C LEU A 450 28.54 1.58 -20.55
N SER A 451 28.33 1.66 -21.86
CA SER A 451 28.26 2.95 -22.56
C SER A 451 27.01 3.74 -22.17
N SER A 452 25.85 3.08 -22.09
CA SER A 452 24.58 3.64 -21.64
C SER A 452 24.63 4.09 -20.18
N GLN A 453 25.22 3.27 -19.31
CA GLN A 453 25.38 3.62 -17.89
C GLN A 453 26.26 4.86 -17.71
N LYS A 454 27.40 4.93 -18.41
CA LYS A 454 28.27 6.11 -18.39
C LYS A 454 27.59 7.36 -18.94
N TYR A 455 26.81 7.22 -20.01
CA TYR A 455 26.02 8.31 -20.57
C TYR A 455 25.01 8.85 -19.53
N TRP A 456 24.20 7.96 -18.94
CA TRP A 456 23.24 8.32 -17.90
C TRP A 456 23.90 9.04 -16.71
N VAL A 457 24.96 8.45 -16.15
CA VAL A 457 25.68 9.06 -15.01
C VAL A 457 26.29 10.40 -15.39
N GLY A 458 26.86 10.53 -16.59
CA GLY A 458 27.39 11.80 -17.10
C GLY A 458 26.33 12.90 -17.19
N GLU A 459 25.15 12.58 -17.74
CA GLU A 459 24.02 13.51 -17.82
C GLU A 459 23.47 13.89 -16.44
N MET A 460 23.40 12.94 -15.49
CA MET A 460 22.96 13.24 -14.12
C MET A 460 23.96 14.13 -13.38
N ARG A 461 25.27 13.87 -13.51
CA ARG A 461 26.31 14.74 -12.94
C ARG A 461 26.21 16.17 -13.48
N ALA A 462 25.97 16.32 -14.78
CA ALA A 462 25.75 17.63 -15.39
C ALA A 462 24.47 18.30 -14.88
N LEU A 463 23.38 17.54 -14.76
CA LEU A 463 22.07 18.04 -14.30
C LEU A 463 22.09 18.50 -12.84
N PHE A 464 22.82 17.79 -11.97
CA PHE A 464 22.91 18.07 -10.53
C PHE A 464 24.19 18.82 -10.13
N ALA A 465 24.91 19.43 -11.08
CA ALA A 465 26.20 20.10 -10.83
C ALA A 465 26.15 21.28 -9.84
N HIS A 466 24.96 21.78 -9.49
CA HIS A 466 24.77 22.79 -8.45
C HIS A 466 25.02 22.25 -7.03
N ASP A 467 24.95 20.93 -6.86
CA ASP A 467 25.32 20.23 -5.64
C ASP A 467 26.78 19.74 -5.76
N PHE A 468 27.70 20.49 -5.15
CA PHE A 468 29.13 20.19 -5.20
C PHE A 468 29.52 18.85 -4.55
N GLU A 469 28.66 18.28 -3.69
CA GLU A 469 28.90 16.99 -3.03
C GLU A 469 28.22 15.83 -3.79
N PHE A 470 27.42 16.08 -4.83
CA PHE A 470 26.66 15.06 -5.56
C PHE A 470 27.53 13.90 -6.05
N GLU A 471 28.62 14.19 -6.76
CA GLU A 471 29.49 13.14 -7.31
C GLU A 471 30.19 12.35 -6.20
N LEU A 472 30.60 13.03 -5.11
CA LEU A 472 31.22 12.39 -3.97
C LEU A 472 30.23 11.44 -3.26
N ARG A 473 28.98 11.87 -3.07
CA ARG A 473 27.90 11.06 -2.51
C ARG A 473 27.56 9.89 -3.45
N LEU A 474 27.46 10.12 -4.75
CA LEU A 474 27.19 9.05 -5.72
C LEU A 474 28.24 7.95 -5.66
N LYS A 475 29.53 8.33 -5.69
CA LYS A 475 30.63 7.38 -5.58
C LYS A 475 30.63 6.62 -4.24
N ALA A 476 30.31 7.30 -3.15
CA ALA A 476 30.24 6.68 -1.83
C ALA A 476 29.07 5.71 -1.67
N LEU A 477 27.89 6.05 -2.21
CA LEU A 477 26.64 5.36 -1.92
C LEU A 477 26.22 4.34 -2.97
N ALA A 478 26.69 4.44 -4.21
CA ALA A 478 26.33 3.48 -5.27
C ALA A 478 26.61 2.01 -4.89
N PRO A 479 27.75 1.64 -4.25
CA PRO A 479 27.95 0.28 -3.76
C PRO A 479 26.90 -0.17 -2.73
N LEU A 480 26.51 0.73 -1.83
CA LEU A 480 25.46 0.45 -0.83
C LEU A 480 24.09 0.26 -1.50
N TYR A 481 23.75 1.08 -2.50
CA TYR A 481 22.51 0.88 -3.27
C TYR A 481 22.50 -0.46 -4.02
N ALA A 482 23.63 -0.90 -4.56
CA ALA A 482 23.73 -2.21 -5.20
C ALA A 482 23.54 -3.37 -4.20
N ILE A 483 24.09 -3.26 -2.99
CA ILE A 483 23.83 -4.21 -1.90
C ILE A 483 22.34 -4.22 -1.51
N ARG A 484 21.72 -3.04 -1.41
CA ARG A 484 20.28 -2.89 -1.16
C ARG A 484 19.47 -3.59 -2.24
N TRP A 485 19.81 -3.43 -3.52
CA TRP A 485 19.14 -4.13 -4.63
C TRP A 485 19.35 -5.64 -4.58
N ALA A 486 20.54 -6.11 -4.23
CA ALA A 486 20.78 -7.54 -4.04
C ALA A 486 19.83 -8.12 -2.98
N LEU A 487 19.61 -7.42 -1.86
CA LEU A 487 18.63 -7.82 -0.85
C LEU A 487 17.17 -7.72 -1.32
N ILE A 488 16.84 -6.75 -2.18
CA ILE A 488 15.49 -6.63 -2.77
C ILE A 488 15.21 -7.80 -3.73
N ILE A 489 16.19 -8.19 -4.55
CA ILE A 489 16.13 -9.36 -5.43
C ILE A 489 15.86 -10.64 -4.61
N LEU A 490 16.48 -10.75 -3.43
CA LEU A 490 16.29 -11.87 -2.51
C LEU A 490 14.93 -11.90 -1.81
N ASN A 491 14.03 -10.93 -2.02
CA ASN A 491 12.69 -10.97 -1.42
C ASN A 491 11.89 -12.24 -1.75
N GLU A 492 12.25 -13.01 -2.79
CA GLU A 492 11.66 -14.33 -3.09
C GLU A 492 11.82 -15.38 -1.99
N PHE A 493 12.79 -15.20 -1.11
CA PHE A 493 13.00 -16.07 0.04
C PHE A 493 12.09 -15.71 1.22
N ARG A 494 11.34 -14.61 1.13
CA ARG A 494 10.47 -14.16 2.21
C ARG A 494 9.03 -14.62 2.00
N SER A 495 8.47 -15.27 3.01
CA SER A 495 7.09 -15.77 3.00
C SER A 495 6.04 -14.65 2.89
N ASP A 496 6.27 -13.49 3.51
CA ASP A 496 5.38 -12.33 3.44
C ASP A 496 5.29 -11.76 2.01
N LYS A 497 6.40 -11.75 1.26
CA LYS A 497 6.43 -11.24 -0.12
C LYS A 497 5.86 -12.22 -1.15
N LEU A 498 5.98 -13.52 -0.90
CA LEU A 498 5.32 -14.54 -1.73
C LEU A 498 3.80 -14.35 -1.73
N LYS A 499 3.18 -13.97 -0.60
CA LYS A 499 1.73 -13.67 -0.53
C LYS A 499 1.33 -12.50 -1.45
N ASN A 500 2.09 -11.42 -1.48
CA ASN A 500 1.80 -10.26 -2.35
C ASN A 500 1.91 -10.61 -3.84
N ARG A 501 2.84 -11.50 -4.21
CA ARG A 501 2.94 -11.99 -5.59
C ARG A 501 1.79 -12.91 -5.98
N LEU A 502 1.36 -13.80 -5.09
CA LEU A 502 0.15 -14.62 -5.31
C LEU A 502 -1.10 -13.73 -5.50
N HIS A 503 -1.16 -12.58 -4.81
CA HIS A 503 -2.21 -11.60 -5.05
C HIS A 503 -2.17 -10.99 -6.47
N ALA A 504 -0.98 -10.68 -6.99
CA ALA A 504 -0.84 -10.12 -8.34
C ALA A 504 -1.00 -11.17 -9.46
N GLN A 505 -0.48 -12.38 -9.26
CA GLN A 505 -0.44 -13.48 -10.25
C GLN A 505 -0.75 -14.83 -9.59
N SER A 506 -1.94 -15.39 -9.86
CA SER A 506 -2.46 -16.60 -9.22
C SER A 506 -1.81 -17.93 -9.68
N THR A 507 -0.96 -17.90 -10.71
CA THR A 507 -0.42 -19.11 -11.38
C THR A 507 1.01 -19.51 -10.99
N ILE A 508 1.69 -18.81 -10.07
CA ILE A 508 3.14 -19.01 -9.77
C ILE A 508 3.45 -20.15 -8.77
N GLN A 509 2.46 -20.92 -8.30
CA GLN A 509 2.69 -21.90 -7.23
C GLN A 509 3.65 -23.06 -7.61
N ILE A 510 3.99 -23.23 -8.89
CA ILE A 510 4.69 -24.41 -9.41
C ILE A 510 6.23 -24.26 -9.45
N ASP A 511 6.82 -23.07 -9.27
CA ASP A 511 8.29 -22.92 -9.40
C ASP A 511 8.99 -21.91 -8.46
N ILE A 512 8.57 -21.89 -7.19
CA ILE A 512 9.18 -21.00 -6.19
C ILE A 512 10.69 -21.31 -6.02
N ARG A 513 11.08 -22.59 -6.04
CA ARG A 513 12.47 -22.98 -5.80
C ARG A 513 13.40 -22.57 -6.94
N ALA A 514 13.06 -22.83 -8.21
CA ALA A 514 13.96 -22.38 -9.28
C ALA A 514 14.00 -20.85 -9.34
N LYS A 515 12.90 -20.16 -9.02
CA LYS A 515 12.89 -18.70 -8.93
C LYS A 515 13.83 -18.17 -7.85
N GLN A 516 13.82 -18.78 -6.67
CA GLN A 516 14.76 -18.47 -5.58
C GLN A 516 16.21 -18.66 -5.99
N VAL A 517 16.54 -19.78 -6.65
CA VAL A 517 17.89 -20.04 -7.17
C VAL A 517 18.29 -18.98 -8.21
N GLU A 518 17.40 -18.66 -9.15
CA GLU A 518 17.62 -17.62 -10.16
C GLU A 518 17.89 -16.25 -9.52
N GLN A 519 17.13 -15.86 -8.50
CA GLN A 519 17.32 -14.59 -7.80
C GLN A 519 18.59 -14.58 -6.96
N LEU A 520 18.97 -15.70 -6.34
CA LEU A 520 20.22 -15.81 -5.61
C LEU A 520 21.43 -15.61 -6.54
N GLU A 521 21.42 -16.21 -7.73
CA GLU A 521 22.49 -16.00 -8.72
C GLU A 521 22.53 -14.56 -9.24
N LYS A 522 21.37 -13.92 -9.44
CA LYS A 522 21.30 -12.49 -9.77
C LYS A 522 21.89 -11.61 -8.67
N ALA A 523 21.59 -11.89 -7.41
CA ALA A 523 22.14 -11.17 -6.27
C ALA A 523 23.67 -11.35 -6.18
N LYS A 524 24.18 -12.58 -6.35
CA LYS A 524 25.62 -12.86 -6.40
C LYS A 524 26.33 -12.08 -7.51
N LEU A 525 25.76 -12.09 -8.72
CA LEU A 525 26.30 -11.34 -9.86
C LEU A 525 26.30 -9.84 -9.61
N MET A 526 25.28 -9.30 -8.96
CA MET A 526 25.22 -7.88 -8.60
C MET A 526 26.36 -7.51 -7.63
N ILE A 527 26.58 -8.31 -6.59
CA ILE A 527 27.67 -8.08 -5.63
C ILE A 527 29.04 -8.24 -6.28
N ALA A 528 29.24 -9.25 -7.13
CA ALA A 528 30.50 -9.45 -7.84
C ALA A 528 30.87 -8.30 -8.81
N ASN A 529 29.92 -7.45 -9.17
CA ASN A 529 30.10 -6.33 -10.08
C ASN A 529 30.10 -4.95 -9.38
N LEU A 530 30.20 -4.90 -8.04
CA LEU A 530 30.23 -3.66 -7.26
C LEU A 530 31.34 -2.70 -7.71
N ASP A 531 32.52 -3.23 -8.05
CA ASP A 531 33.71 -2.44 -8.40
C ASP A 531 33.73 -1.91 -9.85
N ARG A 532 32.62 -2.03 -10.59
CA ARG A 532 32.57 -1.48 -11.95
C ARG A 532 32.76 0.04 -11.91
N SER A 533 33.71 0.54 -12.71
CA SER A 533 34.06 1.97 -12.83
C SER A 533 33.02 2.80 -13.58
N ILE A 534 31.77 2.76 -13.11
CA ILE A 534 30.63 3.51 -13.65
C ILE A 534 30.39 4.79 -12.85
N PHE A 535 30.54 4.74 -11.53
CA PHE A 535 30.08 5.77 -10.59
C PHE A 535 31.16 6.72 -10.10
#